data_AF-A0A3C0NNJ1-F1
#
_entry.id   AF-A0A3C0NNJ1-F1
#
_cell.length_a   1.000
_cell.length_b   1.000
_cell.length_c   1.000
_cell.angle_alpha   90.00
_cell.angle_beta   90.00
_cell.angle_gamma   90.00
#
_symmetry.space_group_name_H-M   'P 1'
#
loop_
_entity.id
_entity.type
_entity.pdbx_description
1 polymer ?
#
loop_
_entity_poly.entity_id
_entity_poly.type
_entity_poly.pdbx_seq_one_letter_code
_entity_poly.pdbx_strand_id
1 'polypeptide(L)'
;MTETKIYVGMNDAVTMKQEHATETFSSVLRNVCRSYHVSFSFSLMQGGYVHEDGRYVQENSLVLQLIDADRAVVDEIAKDMCAFFHQESVLITEGEVRAYYVKEQI
;
A
#
# COMPACT_ATOMS: atom_id res chain seq x y z
N MET A 1 13.58 14.24 -2.20
CA MET A 1 12.32 13.76 -1.60
C MET A 1 12.35 12.26 -1.62
N THR A 2 11.72 11.62 -0.65
CA THR A 2 11.62 10.16 -0.62
C THR A 2 10.31 9.73 -1.25
N GLU A 3 10.37 8.90 -2.28
CA GLU A 3 9.23 8.11 -2.71
C GLU A 3 9.17 6.85 -1.86
N THR A 4 8.05 6.67 -1.16
CA THR A 4 7.78 5.46 -0.37
C THR A 4 6.62 4.71 -1.01
N LYS A 5 6.79 3.40 -1.20
CA LYS A 5 5.72 2.50 -1.66
C LYS A 5 5.45 1.45 -0.59
N ILE A 6 4.18 1.28 -0.23
CA ILE A 6 3.69 0.25 0.69
C ILE A 6 2.87 -0.73 -0.14
N TYR A 7 3.31 -1.99 -0.17
CA TYR A 7 2.67 -3.09 -0.88
C TYR A 7 1.87 -3.92 0.12
N VAL A 8 0.57 -4.02 -0.10
CA VAL A 8 -0.36 -4.72 0.80
C VAL A 8 -1.08 -5.81 0.01
N GLY A 9 -0.91 -7.06 0.44
CA GLY A 9 -1.64 -8.20 -0.10
C GLY A 9 -3.14 -8.08 0.18
N MET A 10 -3.95 -8.62 -0.72
CA MET A 10 -5.42 -8.60 -0.59
C MET A 10 -6.01 -9.97 -0.21
N ASN A 11 -5.17 -11.00 -0.15
CA ASN A 11 -5.56 -12.31 0.33
C ASN A 11 -5.48 -12.32 1.85
N ASP A 12 -6.53 -12.79 2.52
CA ASP A 12 -6.51 -13.01 3.96
C ASP A 12 -5.35 -13.94 4.36
N ALA A 13 -4.60 -13.60 5.42
CA ALA A 13 -3.41 -14.34 5.82
C ALA A 13 -3.71 -15.81 6.22
N VAL A 14 -4.93 -16.11 6.63
CA VAL A 14 -5.33 -17.46 7.08
C VAL A 14 -5.98 -18.23 5.92
N THR A 15 -6.96 -17.63 5.24
CA THR A 15 -7.71 -18.32 4.18
C THR A 15 -7.00 -18.31 2.83
N MET A 16 -5.97 -17.47 2.68
CA MET A 16 -5.17 -17.29 1.46
C MET A 16 -6.04 -16.90 0.25
N LYS A 17 -7.16 -16.23 0.51
CA LYS A 17 -8.14 -15.82 -0.50
C LYS A 17 -8.52 -14.38 -0.32
N GLN A 18 -8.81 -13.72 -1.42
CA GLN A 18 -9.39 -12.39 -1.41
C GLN A 18 -10.87 -12.47 -0.99
N GLU A 19 -11.15 -12.18 0.28
CA GLU A 19 -12.51 -12.25 0.84
C GLU A 19 -13.38 -11.04 0.51
N HIS A 20 -12.75 -9.92 0.17
CA HIS A 20 -13.41 -8.66 -0.12
C HIS A 20 -13.11 -8.16 -1.53
N ALA A 21 -14.05 -7.40 -2.11
CA ALA A 21 -13.84 -6.78 -3.41
C ALA A 21 -12.74 -5.71 -3.35
N THR A 22 -12.05 -5.49 -4.47
CA THR A 22 -10.96 -4.51 -4.59
C THR A 22 -11.41 -3.09 -4.22
N GLU A 23 -12.67 -2.76 -4.49
CA GLU A 23 -13.30 -1.50 -4.14
C GLU A 23 -13.37 -1.27 -2.63
N THR A 24 -13.59 -2.35 -1.85
CA THR A 24 -13.61 -2.29 -0.38
C THR A 24 -12.24 -1.91 0.15
N PHE A 25 -11.19 -2.61 -0.28
CA PHE A 25 -9.81 -2.32 0.10
C PHE A 25 -9.39 -0.90 -0.31
N SER A 26 -9.75 -0.50 -1.54
CA SER A 26 -9.48 0.85 -2.05
C SER A 26 -10.20 1.92 -1.23
N SER A 27 -11.40 1.65 -0.72
CA SER A 27 -12.14 2.58 0.15
C SER A 27 -11.46 2.75 1.50
N VAL A 28 -11.03 1.64 2.12
CA VAL A 28 -10.31 1.65 3.41
C VAL A 28 -9.00 2.41 3.28
N LEU A 29 -8.18 2.11 2.26
CA LEU A 29 -6.90 2.80 2.01
C LEU A 29 -7.10 4.32 1.88
N ARG A 30 -8.11 4.76 1.13
CA ARG A 30 -8.43 6.19 1.01
C ARG A 30 -8.80 6.81 2.36
N ASN A 31 -9.58 6.11 3.18
CA ASN A 31 -9.99 6.62 4.49
C ASN A 31 -8.81 6.73 5.46
N VAL A 32 -7.91 5.74 5.46
CA VAL A 32 -6.68 5.78 6.26
C VAL A 32 -5.81 6.96 5.84
N CYS A 33 -5.51 7.10 4.55
CA CYS A 33 -4.68 8.21 4.06
C CYS A 33 -5.31 9.58 4.36
N ARG A 34 -6.64 9.70 4.28
CA ARG A 34 -7.36 10.92 4.67
C ARG A 34 -7.23 11.23 6.17
N SER A 35 -7.27 10.21 7.03
CA SER A 35 -7.10 10.38 8.49
C SER A 35 -5.73 10.95 8.84
N TYR A 36 -4.68 10.49 8.16
CA TYR A 36 -3.31 11.01 8.33
C TYR A 36 -3.02 12.31 7.57
N HIS A 37 -4.00 12.86 6.84
CA HIS A 37 -3.85 14.09 6.05
C HIS A 37 -2.69 14.05 5.04
N VAL A 38 -2.39 12.87 4.49
CA VAL A 38 -1.32 12.69 3.50
C VAL A 38 -1.86 12.74 2.07
N SER A 39 -1.08 13.33 1.17
CA SER A 39 -1.30 13.19 -0.27
C SER A 39 -0.77 11.82 -0.73
N PHE A 40 -1.56 11.13 -1.54
CA PHE A 40 -1.24 9.76 -1.95
C PHE A 40 -1.75 9.46 -3.36
N SER A 41 -1.10 8.48 -3.98
CA SER A 41 -1.60 7.73 -5.13
C SER A 41 -1.59 6.25 -4.79
N PHE A 42 -2.38 5.44 -5.49
CA PHE A 42 -2.27 3.99 -5.36
C PHE A 42 -2.60 3.29 -6.67
N SER A 43 -2.11 2.06 -6.82
CA SER A 43 -2.42 1.19 -7.94
C SER A 43 -2.78 -0.22 -7.47
N LEU A 44 -3.55 -0.92 -8.29
CA LEU A 44 -3.72 -2.37 -8.16
C LEU A 44 -2.60 -3.05 -8.94
N MET A 45 -1.85 -3.92 -8.29
CA MET A 45 -0.88 -4.78 -8.94
C MET A 45 -1.31 -6.24 -8.82
N GLN A 46 -1.08 -6.99 -9.89
CA GLN A 46 -1.25 -8.45 -9.89
C GLN A 46 0.15 -9.05 -9.92
N GLY A 47 0.40 -9.97 -8.99
CA GLY A 47 1.71 -10.56 -8.87
C GLY A 47 1.63 -11.99 -8.37
N GLY A 48 2.81 -12.55 -8.17
CA GLY A 48 2.94 -13.78 -7.41
C GLY A 48 4.29 -13.84 -6.73
N TYR A 49 4.33 -14.52 -5.60
CA TYR A 49 5.53 -14.74 -4.81
C TYR A 49 5.65 -16.22 -4.44
N VAL A 50 6.85 -16.62 -4.08
CA VAL A 50 7.11 -17.95 -3.54
C VAL A 50 7.12 -17.81 -2.02
N HIS A 51 6.16 -18.45 -1.36
CA HIS A 51 6.08 -18.49 0.09
C HIS A 51 7.26 -19.31 0.66
N GLU A 52 7.56 -19.15 1.95
CA GLU A 52 8.70 -19.84 2.59
C GLU A 52 8.65 -21.37 2.49
N ASP A 53 7.45 -21.94 2.32
CA ASP A 53 7.22 -23.38 2.14
C ASP A 53 7.41 -23.85 0.68
N GLY A 54 7.83 -22.95 -0.22
CA GLY A 54 8.04 -23.21 -1.65
C GLY A 54 6.78 -23.10 -2.50
N ARG A 55 5.62 -22.76 -1.92
CA ARG A 55 4.36 -22.61 -2.64
C ARG A 55 4.35 -21.32 -3.46
N TYR A 56 4.02 -21.42 -4.74
CA TYR A 56 3.76 -20.25 -5.56
C TYR A 56 2.36 -19.72 -5.29
N VAL A 57 2.27 -18.47 -4.87
CA VAL A 57 1.03 -17.77 -4.57
C VAL A 57 0.85 -16.69 -5.62
N GLN A 58 -0.34 -16.62 -6.23
CA GLN A 58 -0.75 -15.49 -7.04
C GLN A 58 -1.75 -14.65 -6.25
N GLU A 59 -1.52 -13.35 -6.19
CA GLU A 59 -2.39 -12.45 -5.48
C GLU A 59 -2.44 -11.07 -6.11
N ASN A 60 -3.55 -10.38 -5.82
CA ASN A 60 -3.64 -8.94 -6.03
C ASN A 60 -3.03 -8.24 -4.81
N SER A 61 -2.31 -7.16 -5.07
CA SER A 61 -1.79 -6.26 -4.03
C SER A 61 -2.20 -4.83 -4.36
N LEU A 62 -2.54 -4.07 -3.32
CA LEU A 62 -2.62 -2.62 -3.42
C LEU A 62 -1.26 -2.02 -3.12
N VAL A 63 -0.81 -1.11 -3.99
CA VAL A 63 0.45 -0.39 -3.81
C VAL A 63 0.14 1.07 -3.55
N LEU A 64 0.29 1.48 -2.29
CA LEU A 64 0.19 2.86 -1.85
C LEU A 64 1.51 3.57 -2.11
N GLN A 65 1.48 4.72 -2.76
CA GLN A 65 2.64 5.55 -3.04
C GLN A 65 2.49 6.90 -2.33
N LEU A 66 3.53 7.26 -1.58
CA LEU A 66 3.65 8.49 -0.81
C LEU A 66 4.92 9.22 -1.24
N ILE A 67 4.85 10.53 -1.43
CA ILE A 67 6.01 11.37 -1.77
C ILE A 67 6.28 12.28 -0.59
N ASP A 68 7.50 12.16 -0.03
CA ASP A 68 8.02 12.99 1.06
C ASP A 68 7.18 12.94 2.35
N ALA A 69 6.55 11.80 2.62
CA ALA A 69 5.80 11.58 3.86
C ALA A 69 6.75 11.35 5.05
N ASP A 70 6.35 11.81 6.24
CA ASP A 70 7.08 11.54 7.47
C ASP A 70 7.13 10.03 7.75
N ARG A 71 8.31 9.52 8.08
CA ARG A 71 8.52 8.09 8.33
C ARG A 71 7.63 7.54 9.45
N ALA A 72 7.39 8.30 10.51
CA ALA A 72 6.47 7.87 11.56
C ALA A 72 5.04 7.72 11.04
N VAL A 73 4.60 8.61 10.13
CA VAL A 73 3.28 8.50 9.48
C VAL A 73 3.23 7.30 8.54
N VAL A 74 4.30 7.05 7.76
CA VAL A 74 4.43 5.85 6.92
C VAL A 74 4.29 4.58 7.75
N ASP A 75 4.99 4.50 8.88
CA ASP A 75 4.99 3.33 9.77
C ASP A 75 3.60 3.09 10.38
N GLU A 76 2.89 4.15 10.81
CA GLU A 76 1.53 4.03 11.32
C GLU A 76 0.52 3.62 10.23
N ILE A 77 0.61 4.20 9.02
CA ILE A 77 -0.20 3.76 7.88
C ILE A 77 0.05 2.28 7.56
N ALA A 78 1.30 1.84 7.57
CA ALA A 78 1.65 0.45 7.29
C ALA A 78 1.04 -0.51 8.32
N LYS A 79 1.08 -0.16 9.61
CA LYS A 79 0.43 -0.94 10.68
C LYS A 79 -1.08 -0.99 10.51
N ASP A 80 -1.71 0.13 10.20
CA ASP A 80 -3.14 0.19 9.94
C ASP A 80 -3.52 -0.68 8.75
N MET A 81 -2.74 -0.65 7.66
CA MET A 81 -2.97 -1.54 6.51
C MET A 81 -2.85 -3.02 6.89
N CYS A 82 -1.85 -3.41 7.68
CA CYS A 82 -1.76 -4.79 8.19
C CYS A 82 -3.02 -5.18 8.97
N ALA A 83 -3.46 -4.33 9.89
CA ALA A 83 -4.60 -4.61 10.75
C ALA A 83 -5.91 -4.70 9.95
N PHE A 84 -6.18 -3.71 9.09
CA PHE A 84 -7.44 -3.66 8.34
C PHE A 84 -7.55 -4.75 7.26
N PHE A 85 -6.42 -5.17 6.68
CA PHE A 85 -6.42 -6.16 5.60
C PHE A 85 -6.07 -7.56 6.09
N HIS A 86 -5.92 -7.72 7.42
CA HIS A 86 -5.54 -8.97 8.07
C HIS A 86 -4.28 -9.61 7.45
N GLN A 87 -3.23 -8.80 7.34
CA GLN A 87 -1.93 -9.21 6.82
C GLN A 87 -0.92 -9.36 7.96
N GLU A 88 -0.05 -10.37 7.86
CA GLU A 88 1.07 -10.54 8.81
C GLU A 88 2.13 -9.44 8.64
N SER A 89 2.33 -8.98 7.41
CA SER A 89 3.29 -7.93 7.08
C SER A 89 2.91 -7.20 5.80
N VAL A 90 3.53 -6.03 5.59
CA VAL A 90 3.51 -5.29 4.34
C VAL A 90 4.93 -5.00 3.92
N LEU A 91 5.19 -4.98 2.61
CA LEU A 91 6.50 -4.61 2.09
C LEU A 91 6.55 -3.10 1.89
N ILE A 92 7.61 -2.47 2.39
CA ILE A 92 7.89 -1.05 2.17
C ILE A 92 9.17 -0.93 1.34
N THR A 93 9.11 -0.12 0.28
CA THR A 93 10.30 0.25 -0.50
C THR A 93 10.43 1.76 -0.54
N GLU A 94 11.67 2.25 -0.48
CA GLU A 94 11.98 3.67 -0.56
C GLU A 94 12.93 3.94 -1.71
N GLY A 95 12.77 5.10 -2.35
CA GLY A 95 13.66 5.59 -3.40
C GLY A 95 13.80 7.11 -3.37
N GLU A 96 14.97 7.61 -3.72
CA GLU A 96 15.16 9.05 -3.88
C GLU A 96 14.54 9.55 -5.19
N VAL A 97 13.74 10.61 -5.09
CA VAL A 97 13.12 11.26 -6.24
C VAL A 97 13.35 12.77 -6.25
N ARG A 98 13.36 13.32 -7.47
CA ARG A 98 13.32 14.76 -7.72
C ARG A 98 11.90 15.15 -8.09
N ALA A 99 11.37 16.18 -7.45
CA ALA A 99 10.06 16.74 -7.76
C ALA A 99 10.19 18.18 -8.25
N TYR A 100 9.33 18.57 -9.18
CA TYR A 100 9.11 19.95 -9.59
C TYR A 100 7.61 20.15 -9.81
N TYR A 101 7.13 21.35 -9.52
CA TYR A 101 5.72 21.69 -9.66
C TYR A 101 5.54 22.62 -10.85
N VAL A 102 4.60 22.28 -11.74
CA VAL A 102 4.15 23.17 -12.82
C VAL A 102 2.79 23.71 -12.40
N LYS A 103 2.62 25.03 -12.48
CA LYS A 103 1.35 25.70 -12.20
C LYS A 103 0.89 26.42 -13.45
N GLU A 104 -0.37 26.24 -13.81
CA GLU A 104 -1.02 27.10 -14.79
C GLU A 104 -1.20 28.49 -14.17
N GLN A 105 -0.89 29.54 -14.93
CA GLN A 105 -1.25 30.90 -14.54
C GLN A 105 -2.71 31.10 -14.92
N ILE A 106 -3.60 30.96 -13.93
CA ILE A 106 -5.02 31.31 -14.04
C ILE A 106 -5.18 32.78 -13.63
#